data_AF-A0A3D2VPB9-F1
#
_entry.id   AF-A0A3D2VPB9-F1
#
_cell.length_a   1.000
_cell.length_b   1.000
_cell.length_c   1.000
_cell.angle_alpha   90.00
_cell.angle_beta   90.00
_cell.angle_gamma   90.00
#
_symmetry.space_group_name_H-M   'P 1'
#
loop_
_entity.id
_entity.type
_entity.pdbx_description
1 polymer ?
#
loop_
_entity_poly.entity_id
_entity_poly.type
_entity_poly.pdbx_seq_one_letter_code
_entity_poly.pdbx_strand_id
1 'polypeptide(L)'
;MTDDDGSPWKDAPERYFPDFLAWFFPATHADIAWGHGYRFLDKELQKLVRDAELRRRWADKLVRVTTRDGGEDWLLVHLEIQGQREADFARRTFSYNYRLFDRCARCQTVLGLLQYSKRPAGALSS
;
A
#
# COMPACT_ATOMS: atom_id res chain seq x y z
N MET A 1 22.58 -8.37 -16.93
CA MET A 1 22.30 -9.36 -15.88
C MET A 1 21.01 -8.90 -15.24
N THR A 2 19.94 -9.66 -15.45
CA THR A 2 18.55 -9.26 -15.22
C THR A 2 18.32 -8.98 -13.74
N ASP A 3 18.02 -7.71 -13.42
CA ASP A 3 17.41 -7.34 -12.15
C ASP A 3 16.04 -8.02 -12.12
N ASP A 4 15.99 -9.23 -11.55
CA ASP A 4 14.75 -9.90 -11.23
C ASP A 4 14.09 -9.11 -10.09
N ASP A 5 13.35 -8.09 -10.51
CA ASP A 5 12.73 -7.01 -9.74
C ASP A 5 11.50 -7.49 -8.94
N GLY A 6 11.42 -8.79 -8.65
CA GLY A 6 10.38 -9.47 -7.88
C GLY A 6 10.71 -9.57 -6.40
N SER A 7 10.86 -8.42 -5.73
CA SER A 7 11.05 -8.45 -4.29
C SER A 7 9.79 -9.00 -3.58
N PRO A 8 9.90 -10.01 -2.70
CA PRO A 8 8.76 -10.71 -2.10
C PRO A 8 7.71 -9.82 -1.40
N TRP A 9 8.11 -8.62 -1.00
CA TRP A 9 7.23 -7.63 -0.38
C TRP A 9 6.21 -7.03 -1.35
N LYS A 10 6.45 -7.07 -2.67
CA LYS A 10 5.52 -6.54 -3.68
C LYS A 10 4.29 -7.44 -3.84
N ASP A 11 4.49 -8.75 -3.69
CA ASP A 11 3.43 -9.75 -3.82
C ASP A 11 2.73 -10.03 -2.47
N ALA A 12 3.36 -9.65 -1.35
CA ALA A 12 2.82 -9.87 -0.02
C ALA A 12 1.41 -9.29 0.19
N PRO A 13 1.07 -8.07 -0.29
CA PRO A 13 -0.28 -7.52 -0.17
C PRO A 13 -1.31 -8.28 -1.02
N GLU A 14 -0.90 -8.90 -2.13
CA GLU A 14 -1.80 -9.72 -2.94
C GLU A 14 -2.04 -11.09 -2.29
N ARG A 15 -0.98 -11.69 -1.74
CA ARG A 15 -0.99 -13.06 -1.25
C ARG A 15 -1.45 -13.19 0.21
N TYR A 16 -1.21 -12.17 1.03
CA TYR A 16 -1.43 -12.19 2.48
C TYR A 16 -2.15 -10.92 2.96
N PHE A 17 -3.12 -10.43 2.17
CA PHE A 17 -3.83 -9.17 2.48
C PHE A 17 -4.44 -9.10 3.89
N PRO A 18 -5.14 -10.14 4.39
CA PRO A 18 -5.71 -10.09 5.73
C PRO A 18 -4.63 -9.99 6.81
N ASP A 19 -3.59 -10.81 6.71
CA ASP A 19 -2.47 -10.82 7.67
C ASP A 19 -1.70 -9.48 7.63
N PHE A 20 -1.52 -8.91 6.44
CA PHE A 20 -0.94 -7.59 6.25
C PHE A 20 -1.74 -6.52 6.97
N LEU A 21 -3.07 -6.47 6.78
CA LEU A 21 -3.92 -5.51 7.47
C LEU A 21 -3.96 -5.78 8.99
N ALA A 22 -3.97 -7.03 9.43
CA ALA A 22 -3.93 -7.38 10.85
C ALA A 22 -2.67 -6.82 11.53
N TRP A 23 -1.53 -6.89 10.84
CA TRP A 23 -0.25 -6.45 11.37
C TRP A 23 -0.10 -4.93 11.36
N PHE A 24 -0.38 -4.28 10.22
CA PHE A 24 -0.10 -2.85 10.06
C PHE A 24 -1.28 -1.94 10.41
N PHE A 25 -2.52 -2.46 10.32
CA PHE A 25 -3.76 -1.70 10.48
C PHE A 25 -4.81 -2.49 11.29
N PRO A 26 -4.51 -2.86 12.55
CA PRO A 26 -5.35 -3.78 13.32
C PRO A 26 -6.78 -3.28 13.54
N ALA A 27 -7.00 -1.96 13.61
CA ALA A 27 -8.34 -1.38 13.70
C ALA A 27 -9.15 -1.62 12.42
N THR A 28 -8.61 -1.25 11.25
CA THR A 28 -9.25 -1.51 9.95
C THR A 28 -9.49 -3.00 9.74
N HIS A 29 -8.54 -3.86 10.12
CA HIS A 29 -8.71 -5.31 10.06
C HIS A 29 -9.87 -5.80 10.95
N ALA A 30 -10.05 -5.22 12.14
CA ALA A 30 -11.12 -5.59 13.05
C ALA A 30 -12.51 -5.19 12.53
N ASP A 31 -12.60 -4.19 11.67
CA ASP A 31 -13.88 -3.72 11.11
C ASP A 31 -14.35 -4.54 9.89
N ILE A 32 -13.47 -5.35 9.30
CA ILE A 32 -13.75 -6.17 8.12
C ILE A 32 -14.39 -7.50 8.51
N ALA A 33 -15.45 -7.88 7.77
CA ALA A 33 -16.13 -9.16 7.88
C ALA A 33 -15.46 -10.20 6.96
N TRP A 34 -14.29 -10.70 7.36
CA TRP A 34 -13.45 -11.62 6.55
C TRP A 34 -14.16 -12.87 6.02
N GLY A 35 -15.20 -13.36 6.71
CA GLY A 35 -16.02 -14.50 6.26
C GLY A 35 -16.79 -14.25 4.95
N HIS A 36 -17.00 -12.99 4.56
CA HIS A 36 -17.61 -12.61 3.28
C HIS A 36 -16.59 -12.51 2.13
N GLY A 37 -15.30 -12.62 2.43
CA GLY A 37 -14.21 -12.42 1.48
C GLY A 37 -13.95 -10.95 1.15
N TYR A 38 -13.00 -10.74 0.24
CA TYR A 38 -12.63 -9.43 -0.29
C TYR A 38 -12.25 -9.57 -1.78
N ARG A 39 -12.21 -8.46 -2.51
CA ARG A 39 -11.90 -8.45 -3.95
C ARG A 39 -10.95 -7.33 -4.32
N PHE A 40 -9.85 -7.66 -5.00
CA PHE A 40 -8.99 -6.68 -5.65
C PHE A 40 -9.68 -6.05 -6.87
N LEU A 41 -9.60 -4.73 -6.95
CA LEU A 41 -10.21 -3.90 -7.98
C LEU A 41 -9.12 -3.29 -8.88
N ASP A 42 -8.28 -4.12 -9.50
CA ASP A 42 -7.11 -3.66 -10.27
C ASP A 42 -7.48 -2.76 -11.47
N LYS A 43 -8.61 -3.03 -12.12
CA LYS A 43 -9.10 -2.23 -13.26
C LYS A 43 -9.56 -0.84 -12.82
N GLU A 44 -10.23 -0.77 -11.68
CA GLU A 44 -10.69 0.48 -11.06
C GLU A 44 -9.50 1.27 -10.55
N LEU A 45 -8.54 0.60 -9.89
CA LEU A 45 -7.28 1.19 -9.47
C LEU A 45 -6.56 1.83 -10.67
N GLN A 46 -6.38 1.09 -11.77
CA GLN A 46 -5.76 1.61 -13.00
C GLN A 46 -6.43 2.88 -13.52
N LYS A 47 -7.77 2.98 -13.46
CA LYS A 47 -8.49 4.20 -13.86
C LYS A 47 -8.22 5.36 -12.89
N LEU A 48 -8.09 5.07 -11.60
CA LEU A 48 -7.89 6.06 -10.54
C LEU A 48 -6.49 6.68 -10.57
N VAL A 49 -5.49 5.88 -10.96
CA VAL A 49 -4.07 6.27 -10.99
C VAL A 49 -3.58 6.74 -12.37
N ARG A 50 -4.43 6.75 -13.40
CA ARG A 50 -4.07 6.99 -14.82
C ARG A 50 -3.21 8.24 -15.09
N ASP A 51 -3.39 9.31 -14.31
CA ASP A 51 -2.66 10.58 -14.46
C ASP A 51 -1.58 10.80 -13.40
N ALA A 52 -1.47 9.93 -12.41
CA ALA A 52 -0.34 9.96 -11.51
C ALA A 52 0.80 9.21 -12.19
N GLU A 53 1.96 9.86 -12.39
CA GLU A 53 3.15 9.19 -12.92
C GLU A 53 3.34 7.86 -12.18
N LEU A 54 3.03 6.77 -12.89
CA LEU A 54 3.03 5.42 -12.35
C LEU A 54 4.50 5.00 -12.24
N ARG A 55 5.21 5.57 -11.26
CA ARG A 55 6.55 5.09 -10.96
C ARG A 55 6.36 3.68 -10.43
N ARG A 56 6.87 2.73 -11.22
CA ARG A 56 6.85 1.25 -11.11
C ARG A 56 7.35 0.66 -9.77
N ARG A 57 7.51 1.49 -8.73
CA ARG A 57 8.05 1.16 -7.42
C ARG A 57 6.98 0.99 -6.33
N TRP A 58 5.71 1.25 -6.62
CA TRP A 58 4.62 1.21 -5.64
C TRP A 58 3.79 -0.06 -5.77
N ALA A 59 3.40 -0.62 -4.63
CA ALA A 59 2.50 -1.78 -4.56
C ALA A 59 1.09 -1.31 -4.14
N ASP A 60 0.44 -0.56 -5.02
CA ASP A 60 -0.91 -0.05 -4.78
C ASP A 60 -1.95 -1.17 -4.92
N LYS A 61 -2.89 -1.21 -3.97
CA LYS A 61 -4.02 -2.12 -4.00
C LYS A 61 -5.31 -1.39 -3.67
N LEU A 62 -6.30 -1.54 -4.54
CA LEU A 62 -7.67 -1.16 -4.24
C LEU A 62 -8.45 -2.44 -3.95
N VAL A 63 -9.08 -2.51 -2.79
CA VAL A 63 -9.74 -3.72 -2.31
C VAL A 63 -11.16 -3.39 -1.86
N ARG A 64 -12.14 -4.07 -2.44
CA ARG A 64 -13.50 -4.06 -1.94
C ARG A 64 -13.63 -5.05 -0.78
N VAL A 65 -14.19 -4.59 0.33
CA VAL A 65 -14.45 -5.37 1.54
C VAL A 65 -15.89 -5.20 1.99
N THR A 66 -16.36 -6.16 2.79
CA THR A 66 -17.61 -6.01 3.55
C THR A 66 -17.25 -5.68 4.98
N THR A 67 -17.84 -4.64 5.55
CA THR A 67 -17.68 -4.26 6.95
C THR A 67 -18.56 -5.14 7.84
N ARG A 68 -18.23 -5.23 9.13
CA ARG A 68 -19.05 -5.97 10.11
C ARG A 68 -20.45 -5.41 10.29
N ASP A 69 -20.65 -4.14 9.96
CA ASP A 69 -21.97 -3.50 9.94
C ASP A 69 -22.80 -3.86 8.68
N GLY A 70 -22.26 -4.73 7.82
CA GLY A 70 -22.92 -5.20 6.59
C GLY A 70 -22.77 -4.25 5.39
N GLY A 71 -22.03 -3.15 5.56
CA GLY A 71 -21.74 -2.20 4.50
C GLY A 71 -20.67 -2.71 3.54
N GLU A 72 -20.68 -2.18 2.31
CA GLU A 72 -19.56 -2.34 1.38
C GLU A 72 -18.64 -1.12 1.52
N ASP A 73 -17.34 -1.38 1.63
CA ASP A 73 -16.32 -0.34 1.66
C ASP A 73 -15.15 -0.66 0.73
N TRP A 74 -14.44 0.39 0.32
CA TRP A 74 -13.27 0.28 -0.53
C TRP A 74 -12.04 0.74 0.23
N LEU A 75 -11.04 -0.14 0.32
CA LEU A 75 -9.76 0.12 0.95
C LEU A 75 -8.73 0.38 -0.13
N LEU A 76 -8.16 1.58 -0.13
CA LEU A 76 -7.00 1.90 -0.94
C LEU A 76 -5.75 1.78 -0.08
N VAL A 77 -4.91 0.79 -0.38
CA VAL A 77 -3.65 0.53 0.30
C VAL A 77 -2.52 0.99 -0.60
N HIS A 78 -1.82 2.03 -0.17
CA HIS A 78 -0.58 2.50 -0.82
C HIS A 78 0.63 1.99 -0.04
N LEU A 79 1.53 1.30 -0.73
CA LEU A 79 2.77 0.78 -0.16
C LEU A 79 3.98 1.30 -0.92
N GLU A 80 4.82 2.02 -0.19
CA GLU A 80 6.09 2.54 -0.70
C GLU A 80 7.25 2.04 0.16
N ILE A 81 8.16 1.28 -0.46
CA ILE A 81 9.42 0.84 0.17
C ILE A 81 10.58 1.64 -0.40
N GLN A 82 11.32 2.31 0.48
CA GLN A 82 12.58 2.98 0.14
C GLN A 82 13.77 2.35 0.85
N GLY A 83 14.78 1.99 0.06
CA GLY A 83 16.08 1.52 0.55
C GLY A 83 17.11 2.63 0.79
N GLN A 84 16.85 3.84 0.33
CA GLN A 84 17.71 5.02 0.49
C GLN A 84 16.86 6.23 0.87
N ARG A 85 17.43 7.13 1.68
CA ARG A 85 16.73 8.34 2.14
C ARG A 85 16.64 9.34 0.99
N GLU A 86 15.42 9.70 0.59
CA GLU A 86 15.18 10.79 -0.38
C GLU A 86 14.60 12.01 0.35
N ALA A 87 15.14 13.20 0.10
CA ALA A 87 14.74 14.43 0.80
C ALA A 87 13.27 14.82 0.53
N ASP A 88 12.79 14.60 -0.69
CA ASP A 88 11.43 14.96 -1.12
C ASP A 88 10.38 13.87 -0.87
N PHE A 89 10.76 12.78 -0.21
CA PHE A 89 9.91 11.60 -0.01
C PHE A 89 8.57 11.94 0.64
N ALA A 90 8.60 12.52 1.83
CA ALA A 90 7.39 12.83 2.60
C ALA A 90 6.43 13.72 1.81
N ARG A 91 6.96 14.72 1.09
CA ARG A 91 6.16 15.63 0.26
C ARG A 91 5.53 14.91 -0.94
N ARG A 92 6.28 14.04 -1.60
CA ARG A 92 5.79 13.25 -2.74
C ARG A 92 4.70 12.28 -2.32
N THR A 93 4.96 11.48 -1.27
CA THR A 93 4.01 10.51 -0.74
C THR A 93 2.73 11.21 -0.27
N PHE A 94 2.85 12.33 0.45
CA PHE A 94 1.68 13.13 0.86
C PHE A 94 0.87 13.64 -0.35
N SER A 95 1.53 14.27 -1.33
CA SER A 95 0.85 14.80 -2.52
C SER A 95 0.17 13.69 -3.33
N TYR A 96 0.78 12.52 -3.42
CA TYR A 96 0.22 11.36 -4.10
C TYR A 96 -1.01 10.82 -3.36
N ASN A 97 -0.90 10.57 -2.07
CA ASN A 97 -2.02 10.10 -1.23
C ASN A 97 -3.20 11.08 -1.26
N TYR A 98 -2.93 12.38 -1.19
CA TYR A 98 -3.98 13.38 -1.28
C TYR A 98 -4.73 13.31 -2.62
N ARG A 99 -4.02 13.16 -3.74
CA ARG A 99 -4.65 13.00 -5.07
C ARG A 99 -5.45 11.71 -5.19
N LEU A 100 -4.98 10.63 -4.56
CA LEU A 100 -5.71 9.37 -4.52
C LEU A 100 -6.99 9.48 -3.70
N PHE A 101 -6.90 10.10 -2.52
CA PHE A 101 -8.03 10.38 -1.65
C PHE A 101 -9.08 11.24 -2.36
N ASP A 102 -8.65 12.34 -2.98
CA ASP A 102 -9.53 13.27 -3.71
C ASP A 102 -10.27 12.58 -4.88
N ARG A 103 -9.57 11.68 -5.59
CA ARG A 103 -10.18 10.91 -6.70
C ARG A 103 -11.04 9.74 -6.22
N CYS A 104 -10.74 9.17 -5.05
CA CYS A 104 -11.55 8.12 -4.47
C CYS A 104 -12.50 8.64 -3.40
N ALA A 105 -13.56 9.32 -3.84
CA ALA A 105 -14.63 9.82 -2.95
C ALA A 105 -15.35 8.73 -2.12
N ARG A 106 -15.09 7.44 -2.39
CA ARG A 106 -15.69 6.27 -1.71
C ARG A 106 -14.67 5.39 -0.98
N CYS A 107 -13.38 5.73 -0.98
CA CYS A 107 -12.39 4.89 -0.33
C CYS A 107 -12.08 5.37 1.09
N GLN A 108 -12.00 4.43 2.03
CA GLN A 108 -11.16 4.63 3.20
C GLN A 108 -9.70 4.44 2.76
N THR A 109 -8.87 5.47 2.94
CA THR A 109 -7.46 5.42 2.51
C THR A 109 -6.58 4.94 3.65
N VAL A 110 -5.79 3.89 3.38
CA VAL A 110 -4.86 3.28 4.32
C VAL A 110 -3.44 3.42 3.77
N LEU A 111 -2.57 4.14 4.48
CA LEU A 111 -1.19 4.39 4.06
C LEU A 111 -0.21 3.51 4.82
N GLY A 112 0.46 2.59 4.14
CA GLY A 112 1.58 1.82 4.68
C GLY A 112 2.92 2.36 4.20
N LEU A 113 3.72 2.89 5.12
CA LEU A 113 5.07 3.37 4.84
C LEU A 113 6.09 2.43 5.50
N LEU A 114 6.89 1.74 4.69
CA LEU A 114 7.99 0.92 5.19
C LEU A 114 9.32 1.48 4.70
N GLN A 115 9.98 2.24 5.58
CA GLN A 115 11.35 2.69 5.37
C GLN A 115 12.32 1.70 6.02
N TYR A 116 13.21 1.10 5.24
CA TYR A 116 14.33 0.36 5.80
C TYR A 116 15.64 0.89 5.24
N SER A 117 16.50 1.39 6.12
CA SER A 117 17.88 1.70 5.78
C SER A 117 18.70 0.44 5.98
N LYS A 118 19.39 -0.03 4.92
CA LYS A 118 20.55 -0.89 5.14
C LYS A 118 21.54 -0.06 5.96
N ARG A 119 21.82 -0.46 7.21
CA ARG A 119 23.01 0.04 7.89
C ARG A 119 24.20 -0.25 6.98
N PRO A 120 25.12 0.70 6.74
CA PRO A 120 26.34 0.39 6.03
C PRO A 120 27.04 -0.75 6.77
N ALA A 121 27.38 -1.81 6.03
CA ALA A 121 28.24 -2.87 6.55
C ALA A 121 29.64 -2.27 6.73
N GLY A 122 29.91 -1.76 7.94
CA GLY A 122 31.19 -1.11 8.26
C GLY A 122 31.03 0.12 9.14
N ALA A 123 30.61 -0.08 10.38
CA ALA A 123 30.96 0.83 11.47
C ALA A 123 31.48 -0.06 12.61
N LEU A 124 32.65 -0.65 12.39
CA LEU A 124 33.51 -1.14 13.47
C LEU A 124 34.36 0.05 13.94
N SER A 125 34.22 0.33 15.23
CA SER A 125 35.14 1.02 16.14
C SER A 125 36.18 1.99 15.58
N SER A 126 36.13 3.22 16.07
CA SER A 126 37.30 3.87 16.70
C SER A 126 36.82 4.75 17.84
#